data_AF-A0A4Q7PL48-F1
#
_entry.id   AF-A0A4Q7PL48-F1
#
_cell.length_a   1.000
_cell.length_b   1.000
_cell.length_c   1.000
_cell.angle_alpha   90.00
_cell.angle_beta   90.00
_cell.angle_gamma   90.00
#
_symmetry.space_group_name_H-M   'P 1'
#
loop_
_entity.id
_entity.type
_entity.pdbx_description
1 polymer ?
#
loop_
_entity_poly.entity_id
_entity_poly.type
_entity_poly.pdbx_seq_one_letter_code
_entity_poly.pdbx_strand_id
1 'polypeptide(L)'
;MKKQKLWIFFVTGAMLAGMAGCSDMQKKTEPEARFCADNEILTYKPVDFDKTVITIGTYAPCNAKPVELAIETEFPNVDIVIMDQASIPDIQEHLKNPGVQKDLEDIIFTGAIKDAEISSNILYDLSAEDFTFRYNQSALNDLSSGGKLYQLPINSSVQGIFYNKNLFEAHGWEIPETINAFYALCDEISAQGIRPFVPCFKYSMDGVGLGFSNRAVFSTMEKREQYDLFCNGEASCKGVLEPYFEVHKELYDRGIVVEDDFSSSLTKNRYALYAGEIAMLPEQLTMFSLYEDEQPACEIGFFGYPTDTPGERWMQMSFGRSMALSKASMEDPGKKKILLDIFAFLSTNKGQQALQELYSGLSSVKSAQANLREEFWDVQACLENGQIFFADSIGNDLHNQTMKKYLEDDLTLEQVIAETDAMTEKITDSREPEESVGTAEEEFTILETSFFIADAMRSATGAEIALIPHCTYYNGNFAKFYEGDVTMLYRFYLRGLDDEDYLTTYEIRGADLKALLEHPMINGGEINAMYAFSGLTMEYAPWRDQNNNVIKLTLADGSEIADDKRYTVAAWATSIDETYIASTLSVHSELGNNTDLVTAAVRHAGTISPPKDHRLTIKWD
;
A
#
# COMPACT_ATOMS: atom_id res chain seq x y z
N MET A 1 47.55 58.67 -12.69
CA MET A 1 46.73 57.62 -13.34
C MET A 1 46.79 56.36 -12.50
N LYS A 2 45.59 55.85 -12.18
CA LYS A 2 45.19 54.51 -11.69
C LYS A 2 45.86 53.93 -10.43
N LYS A 3 45.06 54.02 -9.35
CA LYS A 3 45.10 53.27 -8.09
C LYS A 3 44.82 51.78 -8.35
N GLN A 4 45.55 50.89 -7.69
CA GLN A 4 45.01 49.60 -7.26
C GLN A 4 45.12 49.56 -5.73
N LYS A 5 43.95 49.51 -5.08
CA LYS A 5 43.82 49.34 -3.63
C LYS A 5 43.82 47.84 -3.35
N LEU A 6 44.83 47.37 -2.64
CA LEU A 6 44.85 46.07 -1.98
C LEU A 6 44.03 46.21 -0.70
N TRP A 7 43.01 45.37 -0.52
CA TRP A 7 42.24 45.28 0.72
C TRP A 7 42.94 44.33 1.69
N ILE A 8 43.15 44.82 2.91
CA ILE A 8 43.52 44.06 4.11
C ILE A 8 42.21 43.76 4.87
N PHE A 9 42.29 42.79 5.79
CA PHE A 9 41.43 42.46 6.96
C PHE A 9 40.82 41.06 6.87
N PHE A 10 40.94 40.16 7.85
CA PHE A 10 41.70 40.08 9.11
C PHE A 10 41.62 38.59 9.51
N VAL A 11 42.74 37.91 9.76
CA VAL A 11 42.75 36.56 10.35
C VAL A 11 42.95 36.74 11.85
N THR A 12 41.92 36.41 12.63
CA THR A 12 42.03 36.36 14.09
C THR A 12 41.83 34.91 14.52
N GLY A 13 42.96 34.25 14.80
CA GLY A 13 42.97 33.02 15.59
C GLY A 13 42.98 33.35 17.08
N ALA A 14 42.19 32.61 17.85
CA ALA A 14 42.33 32.45 19.30
C ALA A 14 41.82 31.03 19.61
N MET A 15 42.75 30.07 19.73
CA MET A 15 43.22 29.50 20.99
C MET A 15 42.18 28.63 21.73
N LEU A 16 42.30 27.32 21.47
CA LEU A 16 41.94 26.21 22.36
C LEU A 16 42.78 26.25 23.65
N ALA A 17 42.14 26.05 24.80
CA ALA A 17 42.45 25.03 25.81
C ALA A 17 41.71 25.30 27.13
N GLY A 18 41.04 24.29 27.71
CA GLY A 18 40.70 24.31 29.13
C GLY A 18 39.57 23.41 29.65
N MET A 19 39.75 22.08 29.56
CA MET A 19 39.39 21.03 30.56
C MET A 19 37.90 20.80 30.94
N ALA A 20 37.29 19.67 30.56
CA ALA A 20 37.42 18.29 31.07
C ALA A 20 36.36 17.93 32.13
N GLY A 21 35.37 17.13 31.72
CA GLY A 21 34.41 16.39 32.55
C GLY A 21 33.83 15.25 31.70
N CYS A 22 33.93 14.01 32.20
CA CYS A 22 33.82 12.73 31.50
C CYS A 22 32.53 12.47 30.68
N SER A 23 32.67 11.98 29.46
CA SER A 23 32.44 10.56 29.10
C SER A 23 32.94 10.31 27.67
N ASP A 24 33.66 9.20 27.48
CA ASP A 24 33.96 8.64 26.17
C ASP A 24 32.64 8.27 25.50
N MET A 25 32.06 9.16 24.69
CA MET A 25 31.14 8.74 23.64
C MET A 25 31.97 8.61 22.38
N GLN A 26 32.26 7.37 21.96
CA GLN A 26 32.62 7.10 20.58
C GLN A 26 31.58 7.81 19.70
N LYS A 27 32.04 8.65 18.77
CA LYS A 27 31.14 9.24 17.77
C LYS A 27 30.54 8.09 16.96
N LYS A 28 29.23 7.88 17.09
CA LYS A 28 28.45 6.96 16.25
C LYS A 28 28.75 7.25 14.78
N THR A 29 28.83 6.21 13.95
CA THR A 29 28.84 6.38 12.49
C THR A 29 27.50 6.98 12.02
N GLU A 30 27.41 7.53 10.82
CA GLU A 30 26.16 8.12 10.31
C GLU A 30 25.00 7.09 10.26
N PRO A 31 25.19 5.84 9.78
CA PRO A 31 24.14 4.81 9.87
C PRO A 31 23.77 4.46 11.31
N GLU A 32 24.75 4.32 12.20
CA GLU A 32 24.51 4.01 13.61
C GLU A 32 23.76 5.14 14.32
N ALA A 33 24.02 6.40 13.97
CA ALA A 33 23.28 7.54 14.50
C ALA A 33 21.81 7.55 14.02
N ARG A 34 21.55 7.09 12.79
CA ARG A 34 20.20 6.97 12.22
C ARG A 34 19.39 5.84 12.87
N PHE A 35 19.96 4.64 12.96
CA PHE A 35 19.24 3.46 13.44
C PHE A 35 19.23 3.32 14.96
N CYS A 36 20.19 3.93 15.66
CA CYS A 36 20.25 3.98 17.11
C CYS A 36 19.92 5.38 17.65
N ALA A 37 18.86 6.01 17.12
CA ALA A 37 18.38 7.32 17.57
C ALA A 37 17.71 7.23 18.96
N ASP A 38 17.76 8.31 19.73
CA ASP A 38 17.20 8.31 21.10
C ASP A 38 15.67 8.56 21.11
N ASN A 39 15.09 8.95 19.98
CA ASN A 39 13.71 9.40 19.82
C ASN A 39 12.93 8.68 18.71
N GLU A 40 13.45 7.58 18.17
CA GLU A 40 12.78 6.80 17.13
C GLU A 40 13.24 5.34 17.15
N ILE A 41 12.34 4.42 16.81
CA ILE A 41 12.61 3.00 16.61
C ILE A 41 12.25 2.66 15.16
N LEU A 42 13.25 2.66 14.29
CA LEU A 42 13.07 2.31 12.87
C LEU A 42 12.97 0.80 12.63
N THR A 43 13.58 0.00 13.51
CA THR A 43 13.58 -1.47 13.43
C THR A 43 13.78 -2.09 14.80
N TYR A 44 13.03 -3.15 15.09
CA TYR A 44 13.19 -3.99 16.29
C TYR A 44 14.21 -5.12 16.08
N LYS A 45 14.76 -5.26 14.87
CA LYS A 45 15.88 -6.18 14.60
C LYS A 45 17.21 -5.42 14.70
N PRO A 46 18.22 -5.98 15.36
CA PRO A 46 19.58 -5.43 15.35
C PRO A 46 20.10 -5.24 13.93
N VAL A 47 20.69 -4.07 13.67
CA VAL A 47 21.33 -3.73 12.40
C VAL A 47 22.81 -4.07 12.47
N ASP A 48 23.34 -4.72 11.43
CA ASP A 48 24.76 -5.08 11.34
C ASP A 48 25.58 -3.93 10.74
N PHE A 49 26.11 -3.05 11.59
CA PHE A 49 26.88 -1.88 11.16
C PHE A 49 28.28 -2.20 10.61
N ASP A 50 28.73 -3.46 10.66
CA ASP A 50 29.94 -3.89 9.96
C ASP A 50 29.69 -4.12 8.46
N LYS A 51 28.42 -4.14 8.04
CA LYS A 51 27.96 -4.25 6.65
C LYS A 51 27.45 -2.92 6.09
N THR A 52 27.27 -2.87 4.78
CA THR A 52 26.55 -1.76 4.14
C THR A 52 25.06 -1.90 4.41
N VAL A 53 24.49 -0.98 5.20
CA VAL A 53 23.06 -0.93 5.47
C VAL A 53 22.30 -0.34 4.27
N ILE A 54 21.34 -1.10 3.74
CA ILE A 54 20.46 -0.70 2.65
C ILE A 54 19.01 -0.76 3.13
N THR A 55 18.27 0.33 2.92
CA THR A 55 16.85 0.43 3.29
C THR A 55 15.93 0.10 2.13
N ILE A 56 14.86 -0.65 2.39
CA ILE A 56 13.79 -0.91 1.43
C ILE A 56 12.47 -0.40 2.02
N GLY A 57 11.89 0.63 1.40
CA GLY A 57 10.56 1.14 1.75
C GLY A 57 9.46 0.32 1.08
N THR A 58 8.52 -0.23 1.85
CA THR A 58 7.36 -0.96 1.32
C THR A 58 6.09 -0.16 1.54
N TYR A 59 5.56 0.43 0.47
CA TYR A 59 4.36 1.29 0.48
C TYR A 59 3.08 0.48 0.23
N ALA A 60 3.13 -0.80 0.57
CA ALA A 60 2.03 -1.74 0.47
C ALA A 60 2.23 -2.86 1.49
N PRO A 61 1.13 -3.43 2.02
CA PRO A 61 1.21 -4.56 2.93
C PRO A 61 1.86 -5.75 2.21
N CYS A 62 2.95 -6.26 2.75
CA CYS A 62 3.67 -7.38 2.15
C CYS A 62 4.59 -8.07 3.16
N ASN A 63 4.95 -9.34 2.90
CA ASN A 63 5.97 -10.05 3.66
C ASN A 63 7.33 -9.90 2.98
N ALA A 64 8.10 -8.87 3.31
CA ALA A 64 9.38 -8.56 2.68
C ALA A 64 10.51 -9.59 2.92
N LYS A 65 10.30 -10.59 3.80
CA LYS A 65 11.36 -11.51 4.24
C LYS A 65 12.00 -12.34 3.11
N PRO A 66 11.27 -12.87 2.11
CA PRO A 66 11.88 -13.60 1.00
C PRO A 66 12.86 -12.75 0.20
N VAL A 67 12.53 -11.49 -0.06
CA VAL A 67 13.39 -10.55 -0.80
C VAL A 67 14.60 -10.13 0.03
N GLU A 68 14.40 -9.80 1.31
CA GLU A 68 15.47 -9.55 2.29
C GLU A 68 16.50 -10.70 2.26
N LEU A 69 16.05 -11.93 2.45
CA LEU A 69 16.91 -13.12 2.47
C LEU A 69 17.60 -13.37 1.12
N ALA A 70 16.88 -13.21 0.00
CA ALA A 70 17.45 -13.42 -1.33
C ALA A 70 18.58 -12.43 -1.64
N ILE A 71 18.41 -11.16 -1.24
CA ILE A 71 19.42 -10.12 -1.40
C ILE A 71 20.62 -10.40 -0.49
N GLU A 72 20.41 -10.63 0.81
CA GLU A 72 21.53 -10.85 1.76
C GLU A 72 22.33 -12.13 1.46
N THR A 73 21.67 -13.15 0.90
CA THR A 73 22.35 -14.38 0.43
C THR A 73 23.26 -14.10 -0.76
N GLU A 74 22.83 -13.24 -1.69
CA GLU A 74 23.62 -12.87 -2.88
C GLU A 74 24.70 -11.83 -2.54
N PHE A 75 24.42 -10.93 -1.59
CA PHE A 75 25.26 -9.82 -1.18
C PHE A 75 25.57 -9.91 0.32
N PRO A 76 26.48 -10.79 0.77
CA PRO A 76 26.71 -11.06 2.19
C PRO A 76 27.29 -9.89 3.00
N ASN A 77 27.78 -8.84 2.32
CA ASN A 77 28.27 -7.60 2.94
C ASN A 77 27.18 -6.52 3.03
N VAL A 78 25.92 -6.87 2.76
CA VAL A 78 24.77 -5.97 2.85
C VAL A 78 23.88 -6.42 4.00
N ASP A 79 23.34 -5.46 4.74
CA ASP A 79 22.30 -5.66 5.74
C ASP A 79 21.04 -4.93 5.25
N ILE A 80 19.93 -5.65 5.08
CA ILE A 80 18.68 -5.09 4.57
C ILE A 80 17.76 -4.70 5.71
N VAL A 81 17.37 -3.43 5.77
CA VAL A 81 16.38 -2.94 6.72
C VAL A 81 15.09 -2.56 5.97
N ILE A 82 14.01 -3.26 6.30
CA ILE A 82 12.69 -3.00 5.73
C ILE A 82 12.01 -1.87 6.51
N MET A 83 11.52 -0.87 5.79
CA MET A 83 10.78 0.27 6.32
C MET A 83 9.32 0.14 5.84
N ASP A 84 8.42 -0.27 6.73
CA ASP A 84 6.99 -0.41 6.37
C ASP A 84 6.32 0.97 6.33
N GLN A 85 5.66 1.25 5.20
CA GLN A 85 5.01 2.52 4.88
C GLN A 85 3.57 2.27 4.37
N ALA A 86 2.98 1.10 4.66
CA ALA A 86 1.73 0.65 4.08
C ALA A 86 0.49 1.51 4.43
N SER A 87 0.57 2.45 5.37
CA SER A 87 -0.53 3.36 5.72
C SER A 87 -0.66 4.60 4.82
N ILE A 88 0.16 4.75 3.78
CA ILE A 88 0.05 5.85 2.82
C ILE A 88 -0.98 5.49 1.73
N PRO A 89 -2.15 6.17 1.66
CA PRO A 89 -3.18 5.87 0.67
C PRO A 89 -2.83 6.37 -0.74
N ASP A 90 -2.23 7.55 -0.87
CA ASP A 90 -1.76 8.12 -2.14
C ASP A 90 -0.26 8.43 -2.03
N ILE A 91 0.55 7.56 -2.63
CA ILE A 91 2.01 7.71 -2.63
C ILE A 91 2.46 8.90 -3.48
N GLN A 92 1.76 9.25 -4.56
CA GLN A 92 2.18 10.34 -5.42
C GLN A 92 2.01 11.67 -4.69
N GLU A 93 0.87 11.87 -4.02
CA GLU A 93 0.66 13.04 -3.18
C GLU A 93 1.65 13.08 -2.01
N HIS A 94 1.90 11.92 -1.39
CA HIS A 94 2.89 11.82 -0.32
C HIS A 94 4.29 12.28 -0.76
N LEU A 95 4.75 11.84 -1.93
CA LEU A 95 6.08 12.17 -2.46
C LEU A 95 6.22 13.64 -2.91
N LYS A 96 5.13 14.42 -3.02
CA LYS A 96 5.23 15.87 -3.27
C LYS A 96 5.76 16.64 -2.07
N ASN A 97 5.63 16.12 -0.84
CA ASN A 97 6.11 16.79 0.35
C ASN A 97 7.66 16.77 0.39
N PRO A 98 8.35 17.93 0.45
CA PRO A 98 9.82 17.97 0.46
C PRO A 98 10.49 17.19 1.60
N GLY A 99 9.84 17.10 2.76
CA GLY A 99 10.33 16.31 3.90
C GLY A 99 10.33 14.80 3.61
N VAL A 100 9.35 14.31 2.84
CA VAL A 100 9.32 12.92 2.36
C VAL A 100 10.48 12.66 1.41
N GLN A 101 10.70 13.56 0.45
CA GLN A 101 11.74 13.40 -0.57
C GLN A 101 13.14 13.29 0.04
N LYS A 102 13.38 13.98 1.16
CA LYS A 102 14.64 13.97 1.90
C LYS A 102 14.94 12.64 2.58
N ASP A 103 13.90 11.95 3.07
CA ASP A 103 14.04 10.77 3.92
C ASP A 103 13.74 9.45 3.19
N LEU A 104 13.58 9.50 1.87
CA LEU A 104 13.24 8.36 1.04
C LEU A 104 14.24 7.20 1.21
N GLU A 105 13.72 5.98 1.26
CA GLU A 105 14.54 4.77 1.36
C GLU A 105 15.40 4.53 0.12
N ASP A 106 16.45 3.72 0.26
CA ASP A 106 17.39 3.47 -0.83
C ASP A 106 16.71 2.76 -2.02
N ILE A 107 15.84 1.79 -1.71
CA ILE A 107 14.99 1.09 -2.66
C ILE A 107 13.52 1.32 -2.26
N ILE A 108 12.68 1.69 -3.22
CA ILE A 108 11.26 1.94 -3.00
C ILE A 108 10.44 0.86 -3.71
N PHE A 109 9.61 0.12 -2.97
CA PHE A 109 8.58 -0.76 -3.52
C PHE A 109 7.21 -0.11 -3.35
N THR A 110 6.56 0.22 -4.47
CA THR A 110 5.29 0.97 -4.45
C THR A 110 4.40 0.63 -5.66
N GLY A 111 3.23 1.25 -5.78
CA GLY A 111 2.51 1.30 -7.06
C GLY A 111 3.26 2.15 -8.09
N ALA A 112 2.87 2.09 -9.36
CA ALA A 112 3.52 2.91 -10.39
C ALA A 112 3.36 4.41 -10.11
N ILE A 113 4.47 5.14 -10.04
CA ILE A 113 4.48 6.61 -9.98
C ILE A 113 4.49 7.10 -11.44
N LYS A 114 3.39 7.70 -11.90
CA LYS A 114 3.25 8.17 -13.30
C LYS A 114 3.60 9.65 -13.45
N ASP A 115 3.56 10.43 -12.37
CA ASP A 115 3.95 11.84 -12.38
C ASP A 115 5.43 12.00 -12.73
N ALA A 116 5.69 12.63 -13.89
CA ALA A 116 7.03 12.81 -14.43
C ALA A 116 7.87 13.81 -13.62
N GLU A 117 7.25 14.84 -13.04
CA GLU A 117 7.96 15.84 -12.25
C GLU A 117 8.45 15.21 -10.95
N ILE A 118 7.56 14.55 -10.22
CA ILE A 118 7.88 13.82 -8.99
C ILE A 118 9.00 12.81 -9.27
N SER A 119 8.79 11.94 -10.27
CA SER A 119 9.76 10.89 -10.62
C SER A 119 11.14 11.47 -10.93
N SER A 120 11.21 12.53 -11.73
CA SER A 120 12.50 13.14 -12.13
C SER A 120 13.25 13.83 -10.99
N ASN A 121 12.51 14.31 -9.99
CA ASN A 121 13.07 15.00 -8.84
C ASN A 121 13.68 14.03 -7.84
N ILE A 122 13.05 12.87 -7.59
CA ILE A 122 13.38 12.02 -6.44
C ILE A 122 13.87 10.61 -6.81
N LEU A 123 13.62 10.13 -8.03
CA LEU A 123 14.00 8.78 -8.46
C LEU A 123 15.19 8.83 -9.43
N TYR A 124 16.01 7.78 -9.39
CA TYR A 124 17.13 7.60 -10.30
C TYR A 124 16.66 7.17 -11.70
N ASP A 125 17.27 7.76 -12.73
CA ASP A 125 16.99 7.43 -14.13
C ASP A 125 17.68 6.11 -14.51
N LEU A 126 16.89 5.05 -14.66
CA LEU A 126 17.34 3.69 -14.97
C LEU A 126 17.54 3.47 -16.47
N SER A 127 17.23 4.45 -17.34
CA SER A 127 17.17 4.27 -18.79
C SER A 127 18.48 3.76 -19.41
N ALA A 128 19.62 4.04 -18.77
CA ALA A 128 20.95 3.67 -19.24
C ALA A 128 21.47 2.34 -18.65
N GLU A 129 20.70 1.69 -17.77
CA GLU A 129 21.17 0.49 -17.05
C GLU A 129 20.88 -0.80 -17.83
N ASP A 130 21.89 -1.67 -17.96
CA ASP A 130 21.83 -2.86 -18.83
C ASP A 130 20.74 -3.88 -18.45
N PHE A 131 20.35 -3.93 -17.18
CA PHE A 131 19.30 -4.86 -16.73
C PHE A 131 17.92 -4.51 -17.31
N THR A 132 17.69 -3.27 -17.77
CA THR A 132 16.43 -2.86 -18.40
C THR A 132 16.13 -3.66 -19.67
N PHE A 133 17.16 -4.07 -20.43
CA PHE A 133 16.99 -4.87 -21.65
C PHE A 133 16.35 -6.25 -21.40
N ARG A 134 16.36 -6.73 -20.15
CA ARG A 134 15.74 -8.00 -19.74
C ARG A 134 14.23 -7.91 -19.61
N TYR A 135 13.67 -6.70 -19.53
CA TYR A 135 12.23 -6.48 -19.38
C TYR A 135 11.53 -6.35 -20.74
N ASN A 136 10.23 -6.61 -20.74
CA ASN A 136 9.35 -6.35 -21.88
C ASN A 136 9.28 -4.85 -22.19
N GLN A 137 9.49 -4.49 -23.46
CA GLN A 137 9.53 -3.09 -23.86
C GLN A 137 8.18 -2.38 -23.66
N SER A 138 7.06 -3.08 -23.88
CA SER A 138 5.72 -2.54 -23.62
C SER A 138 5.56 -2.13 -22.16
N ALA A 139 6.04 -2.96 -21.23
CA ALA A 139 5.99 -2.66 -19.81
C ALA A 139 6.86 -1.47 -19.41
N LEU A 140 8.07 -1.37 -19.97
CA LEU A 140 8.93 -0.21 -19.72
C LEU A 140 8.35 1.07 -20.31
N ASN A 141 7.72 1.02 -21.49
CA ASN A 141 7.12 2.18 -22.12
C ASN A 141 5.94 2.74 -21.30
N ASP A 142 5.10 1.87 -20.75
CA ASP A 142 3.96 2.30 -19.91
C ASP A 142 4.41 2.92 -18.59
N LEU A 143 5.48 2.38 -17.98
CA LEU A 143 6.07 2.93 -16.76
C LEU A 143 7.02 4.11 -17.00
N SER A 144 7.26 4.48 -18.25
CA SER A 144 8.11 5.63 -18.58
C SER A 144 7.34 6.93 -18.40
N SER A 145 7.94 7.89 -17.71
CA SER A 145 7.37 9.21 -17.46
C SER A 145 8.31 10.29 -17.98
N GLY A 146 7.83 11.26 -18.75
CA GLY A 146 8.67 12.33 -19.29
C GLY A 146 9.80 11.85 -20.22
N GLY A 147 9.62 10.70 -20.89
CA GLY A 147 10.61 10.12 -21.80
C GLY A 147 11.78 9.40 -21.11
N LYS A 148 11.68 9.12 -19.82
CA LYS A 148 12.68 8.43 -19.00
C LYS A 148 12.05 7.30 -18.20
N LEU A 149 12.86 6.32 -17.82
CA LEU A 149 12.46 5.20 -16.99
C LEU A 149 12.99 5.38 -15.57
N TYR A 150 12.10 5.55 -14.60
CA TYR A 150 12.45 5.78 -13.19
C TYR A 150 12.15 4.59 -12.28
N GLN A 151 11.42 3.61 -12.79
CA GLN A 151 10.97 2.45 -12.03
C GLN A 151 10.92 1.21 -12.92
N LEU A 152 11.06 0.04 -12.31
CA LEU A 152 10.90 -1.26 -12.96
C LEU A 152 9.66 -1.97 -12.43
N PRO A 153 8.90 -2.67 -13.28
CA PRO A 153 7.77 -3.48 -12.83
C PRO A 153 8.26 -4.66 -11.99
N ILE A 154 7.64 -4.89 -10.84
CA ILE A 154 7.83 -6.10 -10.03
C ILE A 154 6.87 -7.19 -10.53
N ASN A 155 5.57 -6.92 -10.48
CA ASN A 155 4.52 -7.85 -10.89
C ASN A 155 3.44 -7.12 -11.69
N SER A 156 2.81 -7.86 -12.60
CA SER A 156 1.60 -7.44 -13.30
C SER A 156 0.45 -8.37 -12.93
N SER A 157 -0.73 -7.80 -12.69
CA SER A 157 -1.96 -8.56 -12.58
C SER A 157 -2.58 -8.72 -13.96
N VAL A 158 -3.22 -9.86 -14.20
CA VAL A 158 -3.99 -10.10 -15.43
C VAL A 158 -5.39 -10.52 -15.04
N GLN A 159 -6.37 -9.93 -15.70
CA GLN A 159 -7.77 -10.22 -15.50
C GLN A 159 -8.35 -11.03 -16.66
N GLY A 160 -9.16 -12.01 -16.31
CA GLY A 160 -9.84 -12.90 -17.25
C GLY A 160 -10.99 -13.61 -16.56
N ILE A 161 -11.35 -14.78 -17.08
CA ILE A 161 -12.49 -15.56 -16.63
C ILE A 161 -12.00 -16.90 -16.10
N PHE A 162 -12.21 -17.13 -14.80
CA PHE A 162 -12.07 -18.44 -14.21
C PHE A 162 -13.29 -19.30 -14.50
N TYR A 163 -13.09 -20.60 -14.66
CA TYR A 163 -14.17 -21.57 -14.82
C TYR A 163 -13.90 -22.86 -14.05
N ASN A 164 -14.96 -23.53 -13.63
CA ASN A 164 -14.89 -24.85 -13.00
C ASN A 164 -14.71 -25.93 -14.09
N LYS A 165 -13.52 -26.52 -14.19
CA LYS A 165 -13.19 -27.51 -15.23
C LYS A 165 -14.03 -28.78 -15.09
N ASN A 166 -14.27 -29.25 -13.87
CA ASN A 166 -15.09 -30.44 -13.64
C ASN A 166 -16.53 -30.24 -14.13
N LEU A 167 -17.08 -29.04 -13.94
CA LEU A 167 -18.42 -28.72 -14.40
C LEU A 167 -18.48 -28.65 -15.93
N PHE A 168 -17.48 -28.00 -16.57
CA PHE A 168 -17.36 -27.97 -18.02
C PHE A 168 -17.24 -29.39 -18.61
N GLU A 169 -16.40 -30.24 -18.02
CA GLU A 169 -16.24 -31.64 -18.45
C GLU A 169 -17.54 -32.45 -18.25
N ALA A 170 -18.20 -32.31 -17.10
CA ALA A 170 -19.41 -33.08 -16.78
C ALA A 170 -20.59 -32.75 -17.71
N HIS A 171 -20.68 -31.51 -18.18
CA HIS A 171 -21.75 -31.04 -19.07
C HIS A 171 -21.35 -31.00 -20.55
N GLY A 172 -20.07 -31.21 -20.87
CA GLY A 172 -19.55 -31.13 -22.24
C GLY A 172 -19.48 -29.72 -22.79
N TRP A 173 -19.30 -28.72 -21.93
CA TRP A 173 -19.15 -27.32 -22.33
C TRP A 173 -17.73 -27.04 -22.82
N GLU A 174 -17.63 -26.17 -23.81
CA GLU A 174 -16.36 -25.71 -24.37
C GLU A 174 -16.13 -24.23 -24.04
N ILE A 175 -14.86 -23.81 -23.98
CA ILE A 175 -14.51 -22.40 -23.80
C ILE A 175 -15.02 -21.63 -25.03
N PRO A 176 -15.83 -20.56 -24.86
CA PRO A 176 -16.42 -19.87 -25.98
C PRO A 176 -15.36 -19.21 -26.87
N GLU A 177 -15.53 -19.35 -28.19
CA GLU A 177 -14.63 -18.77 -29.19
C GLU A 177 -14.98 -17.32 -29.54
N THR A 178 -16.20 -16.87 -29.22
CA THR A 178 -16.69 -15.51 -29.49
C THR A 178 -17.58 -15.02 -28.36
N ILE A 179 -17.77 -13.70 -28.24
CA ILE A 179 -18.68 -13.09 -27.26
C ILE A 179 -20.13 -13.59 -27.43
N ASN A 180 -20.58 -13.84 -28.66
CA ASN A 180 -21.91 -14.41 -28.90
C ASN A 180 -22.00 -15.89 -28.46
N ALA A 181 -20.92 -16.65 -28.66
CA ALA A 181 -20.83 -18.03 -28.13
C ALA A 181 -20.79 -18.04 -26.60
N PHE A 182 -20.16 -17.03 -25.97
CA PHE A 182 -20.20 -16.84 -24.53
C PHE A 182 -21.63 -16.60 -24.04
N TYR A 183 -22.39 -15.70 -24.66
CA TYR A 183 -23.79 -15.48 -24.29
C TYR A 183 -24.64 -16.74 -24.49
N ALA A 184 -24.47 -17.46 -25.60
CA ALA A 184 -25.19 -18.71 -25.83
C ALA A 184 -24.86 -19.80 -24.79
N LEU A 185 -23.59 -19.92 -24.40
CA LEU A 185 -23.17 -20.82 -23.32
C LEU A 185 -23.80 -20.39 -21.99
N CYS A 186 -23.82 -19.10 -21.68
CA CYS A 186 -24.46 -18.58 -20.47
C CYS A 186 -25.97 -18.90 -20.42
N ASP A 187 -26.67 -18.75 -21.55
CA ASP A 187 -28.08 -19.13 -21.66
C ASP A 187 -28.28 -20.64 -21.43
N GLU A 188 -27.40 -21.48 -22.01
CA GLU A 188 -27.44 -22.93 -21.85
C GLU A 188 -27.23 -23.36 -20.40
N ILE A 189 -26.24 -22.79 -19.72
CA ILE A 189 -25.95 -23.08 -18.31
C ILE A 189 -27.11 -22.61 -17.43
N SER A 190 -27.66 -21.42 -17.70
CA SER A 190 -28.81 -20.89 -16.95
C SER A 190 -30.05 -21.78 -17.08
N ALA A 191 -30.28 -22.36 -18.26
CA ALA A 191 -31.39 -23.31 -18.48
C ALA A 191 -31.27 -24.59 -17.64
N GLN A 192 -30.08 -24.91 -17.15
CA GLN A 192 -29.81 -26.04 -16.25
C GLN A 192 -29.93 -25.66 -14.76
N GLY A 193 -30.29 -24.40 -14.45
CA GLY A 193 -30.46 -23.90 -13.09
C GLY A 193 -29.15 -23.55 -12.39
N ILE A 194 -28.04 -23.45 -13.13
CA ILE A 194 -26.72 -23.08 -12.62
C ILE A 194 -26.47 -21.61 -13.00
N ARG A 195 -25.82 -20.82 -12.13
CA ARG A 195 -25.42 -19.46 -12.49
C ARG A 195 -24.23 -19.52 -13.47
N PRO A 196 -24.36 -18.95 -14.69
CA PRO A 196 -23.34 -19.11 -15.73
C PRO A 196 -22.07 -18.32 -15.44
N PHE A 197 -22.21 -17.09 -14.97
CA PHE A 197 -21.13 -16.11 -14.83
C PHE A 197 -21.51 -15.15 -13.70
N VAL A 198 -20.68 -15.08 -12.65
CA VAL A 198 -20.99 -14.28 -11.45
C VAL A 198 -19.87 -13.28 -11.17
N PRO A 199 -19.97 -12.04 -11.66
CA PRO A 199 -19.02 -10.99 -11.32
C PRO A 199 -19.23 -10.47 -9.89
N CYS A 200 -18.22 -9.79 -9.35
CA CYS A 200 -18.31 -9.08 -8.07
C CYS A 200 -18.35 -7.56 -8.29
N PHE A 201 -19.51 -7.04 -8.69
CA PHE A 201 -19.72 -5.62 -8.99
C PHE A 201 -19.84 -4.72 -7.77
N LYS A 202 -19.67 -5.29 -6.57
CA LYS A 202 -19.50 -4.52 -5.33
C LYS A 202 -18.34 -3.53 -5.40
N TYR A 203 -17.21 -3.93 -6.03
CA TYR A 203 -15.97 -3.14 -6.02
C TYR A 203 -15.71 -2.44 -7.34
N SER A 204 -15.87 -3.12 -8.47
CA SER A 204 -15.65 -2.52 -9.80
C SER A 204 -16.35 -3.31 -10.88
N MET A 205 -16.82 -2.59 -11.89
CA MET A 205 -17.39 -3.14 -13.13
C MET A 205 -16.41 -3.10 -14.30
N ASP A 206 -15.25 -2.43 -14.12
CA ASP A 206 -14.31 -2.09 -15.19
C ASP A 206 -13.79 -3.31 -15.93
N GLY A 207 -13.33 -4.31 -15.19
CA GLY A 207 -12.72 -5.50 -15.77
C GLY A 207 -13.63 -6.33 -16.67
N VAL A 208 -14.92 -6.42 -16.33
CA VAL A 208 -15.91 -7.14 -17.16
C VAL A 208 -16.25 -6.31 -18.39
N GLY A 209 -16.61 -5.03 -18.20
CA GLY A 209 -16.99 -4.16 -19.30
C GLY A 209 -15.86 -3.96 -20.29
N LEU A 210 -14.67 -3.57 -19.83
CA LEU A 210 -13.50 -3.39 -20.69
C LEU A 210 -13.03 -4.73 -21.27
N GLY A 211 -13.07 -5.83 -20.51
CA GLY A 211 -12.73 -7.15 -21.01
C GLY A 211 -13.48 -7.51 -22.29
N PHE A 212 -14.81 -7.43 -22.27
CA PHE A 212 -15.65 -7.75 -23.42
C PHE A 212 -15.72 -6.65 -24.49
N SER A 213 -15.43 -5.39 -24.15
CA SER A 213 -15.59 -4.24 -25.06
C SER A 213 -14.27 -3.66 -25.60
N ASN A 214 -13.11 -4.15 -25.14
CA ASN A 214 -11.78 -3.57 -25.42
C ASN A 214 -11.54 -3.25 -26.90
N ARG A 215 -11.94 -4.13 -27.83
CA ARG A 215 -11.72 -3.93 -29.27
C ARG A 215 -12.43 -2.69 -29.79
N ALA A 216 -13.62 -2.40 -29.26
CA ALA A 216 -14.44 -1.27 -29.68
C ALA A 216 -14.02 0.02 -28.97
N VAL A 217 -13.68 -0.07 -27.68
CA VAL A 217 -13.21 1.05 -26.85
C VAL A 217 -11.84 1.53 -27.35
N PHE A 218 -10.90 0.62 -27.60
CA PHE A 218 -9.52 0.93 -27.96
C PHE A 218 -9.19 0.71 -29.44
N SER A 219 -10.19 0.81 -30.31
CA SER A 219 -10.09 0.51 -31.75
C SER A 219 -9.14 1.42 -32.53
N THR A 220 -8.92 2.65 -32.05
CA THR A 220 -8.07 3.66 -32.69
C THR A 220 -7.21 4.37 -31.65
N MET A 221 -6.13 5.02 -32.10
CA MET A 221 -5.29 5.85 -31.22
C MET A 221 -6.08 7.03 -30.64
N GLU A 222 -6.96 7.64 -31.43
CA GLU A 222 -7.84 8.74 -30.99
C GLU A 222 -8.76 8.31 -29.84
N LYS A 223 -9.37 7.12 -29.91
CA LYS A 223 -10.18 6.62 -28.80
C LYS A 223 -9.36 6.28 -27.56
N ARG A 224 -8.14 5.77 -27.72
CA ARG A 224 -7.23 5.51 -26.59
C ARG A 224 -6.85 6.80 -25.90
N GLU A 225 -6.44 7.81 -26.66
CA GLU A 225 -6.13 9.14 -26.14
C GLU A 225 -7.36 9.77 -25.46
N GLN A 226 -8.55 9.66 -26.06
CA GLN A 226 -9.76 10.16 -25.44
C GLN A 226 -10.12 9.41 -24.15
N TYR A 227 -9.92 8.09 -24.09
CA TYR A 227 -10.08 7.31 -22.86
C TYR A 227 -9.13 7.79 -21.76
N ASP A 228 -7.86 8.00 -22.08
CA ASP A 228 -6.85 8.46 -21.14
C ASP A 228 -7.19 9.89 -20.65
N LEU A 229 -7.60 10.79 -21.54
CA LEU A 229 -8.06 12.13 -21.18
C LEU A 229 -9.32 12.08 -20.31
N PHE A 230 -10.25 11.18 -20.61
CA PHE A 230 -11.43 10.96 -19.78
C PHE A 230 -11.05 10.52 -18.37
N CYS A 231 -10.17 9.52 -18.21
CA CYS A 231 -9.72 9.05 -16.89
C CYS A 231 -9.02 10.14 -16.07
N ASN A 232 -8.47 11.16 -16.72
CA ASN A 232 -7.87 12.34 -16.09
C ASN A 232 -8.88 13.49 -15.83
N GLY A 233 -10.14 13.34 -16.23
CA GLY A 233 -11.17 14.37 -16.11
C GLY A 233 -11.04 15.51 -17.15
N GLU A 234 -10.30 15.28 -18.23
CA GLU A 234 -10.00 16.27 -19.27
C GLU A 234 -10.88 16.13 -20.52
N ALA A 235 -11.58 15.00 -20.66
CA ALA A 235 -12.47 14.73 -21.79
C ALA A 235 -13.71 13.93 -21.36
N SER A 236 -14.73 13.94 -22.22
CA SER A 236 -15.93 13.11 -22.05
C SER A 236 -15.67 11.66 -22.51
N CYS A 237 -16.27 10.69 -21.83
CA CYS A 237 -16.31 9.29 -22.26
C CYS A 237 -17.23 9.03 -23.46
N LYS A 238 -18.01 10.02 -23.89
CA LYS A 238 -18.91 9.93 -25.06
C LYS A 238 -18.14 9.66 -26.35
N GLY A 239 -18.59 8.68 -27.13
CA GLY A 239 -17.96 8.17 -28.34
C GLY A 239 -16.91 7.08 -28.09
N VAL A 240 -16.62 6.78 -26.82
CA VAL A 240 -15.61 5.81 -26.39
C VAL A 240 -16.22 4.69 -25.57
N LEU A 241 -16.96 4.99 -24.49
CA LEU A 241 -17.45 4.01 -23.52
C LEU A 241 -18.85 3.44 -23.82
N GLU A 242 -19.53 3.80 -24.89
CA GLU A 242 -20.82 3.18 -25.26
C GLU A 242 -20.75 1.64 -25.28
N PRO A 243 -19.73 0.99 -25.88
CA PRO A 243 -19.62 -0.46 -25.87
C PRO A 243 -19.45 -1.05 -24.46
N TYR A 244 -18.85 -0.30 -23.53
CA TYR A 244 -18.70 -0.70 -22.13
C TYR A 244 -20.06 -0.74 -21.42
N PHE A 245 -20.90 0.28 -21.63
CA PHE A 245 -22.26 0.32 -21.09
C PHE A 245 -23.14 -0.77 -21.70
N GLU A 246 -23.10 -0.93 -23.03
CA GLU A 246 -23.92 -1.88 -23.78
C GLU A 246 -23.66 -3.35 -23.37
N VAL A 247 -22.40 -3.74 -23.15
CA VAL A 247 -22.07 -5.10 -22.67
C VAL A 247 -22.69 -5.38 -21.32
N HIS A 248 -22.61 -4.43 -20.38
CA HIS A 248 -23.21 -4.61 -19.06
C HIS A 248 -24.73 -4.74 -19.15
N LYS A 249 -25.36 -3.93 -20.02
CA LYS A 249 -26.81 -3.98 -20.28
C LYS A 249 -27.21 -5.33 -20.87
N GLU A 250 -26.47 -5.85 -21.84
CA GLU A 250 -26.72 -7.17 -22.43
C GLU A 250 -26.60 -8.30 -21.39
N LEU A 251 -25.57 -8.27 -20.53
CA LEU A 251 -25.41 -9.25 -19.44
C LEU A 251 -26.58 -9.21 -18.45
N TYR A 252 -27.07 -8.02 -18.11
CA TYR A 252 -28.18 -7.83 -17.18
C TYR A 252 -29.53 -8.22 -17.80
N ASP A 253 -29.81 -7.78 -19.04
CA ASP A 253 -31.08 -8.06 -19.74
C ASP A 253 -31.27 -9.54 -20.05
N ARG A 254 -30.17 -10.29 -20.21
CA ARG A 254 -30.18 -11.75 -20.32
C ARG A 254 -30.37 -12.48 -18.99
N GLY A 255 -30.31 -11.77 -17.86
CA GLY A 255 -30.34 -12.35 -16.52
C GLY A 255 -29.08 -13.14 -16.16
N ILE A 256 -27.97 -12.93 -16.89
CA ILE A 256 -26.66 -13.53 -16.59
C ILE A 256 -26.12 -12.88 -15.31
N VAL A 257 -26.15 -11.55 -15.28
CA VAL A 257 -25.90 -10.72 -14.10
C VAL A 257 -27.25 -10.36 -13.44
N VAL A 258 -27.28 -10.39 -12.11
CA VAL A 258 -28.47 -10.06 -11.32
C VAL A 258 -28.13 -9.11 -10.17
N GLU A 259 -29.15 -8.63 -9.45
CA GLU A 259 -29.00 -7.67 -8.35
C GLU A 259 -28.00 -8.12 -7.26
N ASP A 260 -28.00 -9.41 -6.89
CA ASP A 260 -27.10 -9.95 -5.86
C ASP A 260 -25.62 -9.76 -6.21
N ASP A 261 -25.27 -9.67 -7.49
CA ASP A 261 -23.88 -9.58 -7.96
C ASP A 261 -23.23 -8.22 -7.60
N PHE A 262 -24.04 -7.19 -7.33
CA PHE A 262 -23.61 -5.86 -6.87
C PHE A 262 -23.29 -5.80 -5.36
N SER A 263 -23.63 -6.86 -4.62
CA SER A 263 -23.39 -6.93 -3.16
C SER A 263 -22.59 -8.16 -2.73
N SER A 264 -22.46 -9.15 -3.61
CA SER A 264 -21.65 -10.34 -3.39
C SER A 264 -20.18 -10.01 -3.08
N SER A 265 -19.50 -10.91 -2.36
CA SER A 265 -18.08 -10.78 -2.05
C SER A 265 -17.26 -11.75 -2.89
N LEU A 266 -16.02 -11.35 -3.22
CA LEU A 266 -15.07 -12.19 -3.95
C LEU A 266 -14.86 -13.56 -3.28
N THR A 267 -14.76 -13.57 -1.95
CA THR A 267 -14.62 -14.82 -1.17
C THR A 267 -15.83 -15.74 -1.34
N LYS A 268 -17.06 -15.20 -1.29
CA LYS A 268 -18.27 -16.00 -1.49
C LYS A 268 -18.31 -16.59 -2.91
N ASN A 269 -18.05 -15.77 -3.92
CA ASN A 269 -18.14 -16.20 -5.32
C ASN A 269 -17.05 -17.22 -5.66
N ARG A 270 -15.83 -17.06 -5.11
CA ARG A 270 -14.75 -18.04 -5.25
C ARG A 270 -15.13 -19.42 -4.69
N TYR A 271 -15.68 -19.47 -3.47
CA TYR A 271 -16.13 -20.74 -2.90
C TYR A 271 -17.31 -21.35 -3.66
N ALA A 272 -18.23 -20.52 -4.17
CA ALA A 272 -19.32 -20.97 -5.02
C ALA A 272 -18.79 -21.60 -6.34
N LEU A 273 -17.73 -21.02 -6.93
CA LEU A 273 -17.06 -21.61 -8.10
C LEU A 273 -16.48 -22.97 -7.75
N TYR A 274 -15.80 -23.08 -6.60
CA TYR A 274 -15.19 -24.33 -6.18
C TYR A 274 -16.22 -25.43 -5.92
N ALA A 275 -17.34 -25.06 -5.31
CA ALA A 275 -18.47 -25.96 -5.04
C ALA A 275 -19.24 -26.35 -6.32
N GLY A 276 -18.96 -25.72 -7.46
CA GLY A 276 -19.68 -25.93 -8.71
C GLY A 276 -21.09 -25.33 -8.71
N GLU A 277 -21.37 -24.38 -7.82
CA GLU A 277 -22.64 -23.64 -7.77
C GLU A 277 -22.72 -22.58 -8.88
N ILE A 278 -21.57 -22.10 -9.34
CA ILE A 278 -21.41 -21.19 -10.47
C ILE A 278 -20.43 -21.79 -11.47
N ALA A 279 -20.61 -21.50 -12.76
CA ALA A 279 -19.75 -22.06 -13.81
C ALA A 279 -18.51 -21.21 -14.09
N MET A 280 -18.65 -19.87 -14.10
CA MET A 280 -17.60 -18.92 -14.42
C MET A 280 -17.57 -17.72 -13.45
N LEU A 281 -16.37 -17.18 -13.22
CA LEU A 281 -16.09 -16.05 -12.33
C LEU A 281 -15.01 -15.15 -12.95
N PRO A 282 -15.29 -13.88 -13.29
CA PRO A 282 -14.25 -12.97 -13.75
C PRO A 282 -13.39 -12.52 -12.57
N GLU A 283 -12.08 -12.75 -12.62
CA GLU A 283 -11.15 -12.35 -11.55
C GLU A 283 -9.70 -12.25 -12.05
N GLN A 284 -8.82 -11.73 -11.20
CA GLN A 284 -7.40 -11.59 -11.41
C GLN A 284 -6.63 -12.88 -11.08
N LEU A 285 -5.43 -13.04 -11.66
CA LEU A 285 -4.55 -14.19 -11.43
C LEU A 285 -4.18 -14.43 -9.95
N THR A 286 -4.33 -13.43 -9.08
CA THR A 286 -4.15 -13.58 -7.62
C THR A 286 -5.05 -14.65 -7.02
N MET A 287 -6.19 -14.96 -7.66
CA MET A 287 -7.07 -16.07 -7.25
C MET A 287 -6.39 -17.44 -7.32
N PHE A 288 -5.38 -17.65 -8.19
CA PHE A 288 -4.64 -18.90 -8.20
C PHE A 288 -3.81 -19.10 -6.93
N SER A 289 -3.23 -18.05 -6.37
CA SER A 289 -2.50 -18.15 -5.09
C SER A 289 -3.45 -18.57 -3.97
N LEU A 290 -4.65 -17.99 -3.92
CA LEU A 290 -5.69 -18.40 -2.97
C LEU A 290 -6.13 -19.85 -3.20
N TYR A 291 -6.29 -20.28 -4.44
CA TYR A 291 -6.62 -21.66 -4.79
C TYR A 291 -5.54 -22.66 -4.32
N GLU A 292 -4.27 -22.31 -4.46
CA GLU A 292 -3.13 -23.13 -3.99
C GLU A 292 -3.11 -23.26 -2.47
N ASP A 293 -3.43 -22.19 -1.75
CA ASP A 293 -3.53 -22.18 -0.29
C ASP A 293 -4.76 -22.95 0.22
N GLU A 294 -5.91 -22.79 -0.45
CA GLU A 294 -7.20 -23.37 -0.05
C GLU A 294 -7.35 -24.85 -0.45
N GLN A 295 -6.63 -25.30 -1.49
CA GLN A 295 -6.63 -26.68 -2.02
C GLN A 295 -8.04 -27.30 -2.18
N PRO A 296 -8.96 -26.65 -2.92
CA PRO A 296 -10.30 -27.21 -3.13
C PRO A 296 -10.25 -28.50 -3.98
N ALA A 297 -11.33 -29.28 -3.92
CA ALA A 297 -11.41 -30.56 -4.62
C ALA A 297 -11.65 -30.42 -6.15
N CYS A 298 -12.17 -29.29 -6.61
CA CYS A 298 -12.37 -29.02 -8.03
C CYS A 298 -11.08 -28.57 -8.70
N GLU A 299 -10.99 -28.76 -10.01
CA GLU A 299 -10.01 -28.10 -10.86
C GLU A 299 -10.60 -26.82 -11.46
N ILE A 300 -9.80 -25.77 -11.50
CA ILE A 300 -10.14 -24.51 -12.17
C ILE A 300 -9.29 -24.30 -13.43
N GLY A 301 -9.86 -23.57 -14.39
CA GLY A 301 -9.14 -23.05 -15.54
C GLY A 301 -9.35 -21.55 -15.67
N PHE A 302 -8.57 -20.93 -16.55
CA PHE A 302 -8.58 -19.49 -16.78
C PHE A 302 -8.45 -19.20 -18.28
N PHE A 303 -9.26 -18.28 -18.80
CA PHE A 303 -9.23 -17.84 -20.20
C PHE A 303 -9.56 -16.35 -20.34
N GLY A 304 -9.19 -15.74 -21.46
CA GLY A 304 -9.40 -14.31 -21.72
C GLY A 304 -10.83 -14.00 -22.18
N TYR A 305 -11.15 -12.72 -22.27
CA TYR A 305 -12.48 -12.29 -22.74
C TYR A 305 -12.60 -12.52 -24.24
N PRO A 306 -13.54 -13.36 -24.72
CA PRO A 306 -13.73 -13.62 -26.14
C PRO A 306 -14.27 -12.39 -26.85
N THR A 307 -13.88 -12.22 -28.12
CA THR A 307 -14.29 -11.07 -28.94
C THR A 307 -15.29 -11.46 -30.02
N ASP A 308 -15.54 -10.57 -30.98
CA ASP A 308 -16.31 -10.87 -32.18
C ASP A 308 -15.53 -11.71 -33.21
N THR A 309 -14.22 -11.88 -33.02
CA THR A 309 -13.34 -12.66 -33.90
C THR A 309 -13.13 -14.06 -33.32
N PRO A 310 -13.50 -15.14 -34.04
CA PRO A 310 -13.38 -16.52 -33.54
C PRO A 310 -11.98 -16.88 -33.06
N GLY A 311 -11.90 -17.40 -31.83
CA GLY A 311 -10.65 -17.81 -31.18
C GLY A 311 -9.80 -16.65 -30.67
N GLU A 312 -10.21 -15.40 -30.90
CA GLU A 312 -9.53 -14.23 -30.37
C GLU A 312 -10.05 -13.89 -28.98
N ARG A 313 -9.12 -13.77 -28.02
CA ARG A 313 -9.41 -13.37 -26.65
C ARG A 313 -8.46 -12.26 -26.22
N TRP A 314 -8.94 -11.37 -25.38
CA TRP A 314 -8.15 -10.30 -24.81
C TRP A 314 -8.17 -10.33 -23.30
N MET A 315 -7.10 -9.88 -22.69
CA MET A 315 -7.00 -9.73 -21.24
C MET A 315 -6.50 -8.34 -20.89
N GLN A 316 -7.07 -7.78 -19.84
CA GLN A 316 -6.53 -6.58 -19.22
C GLN A 316 -5.33 -6.97 -18.37
N MET A 317 -4.21 -6.28 -18.57
CA MET A 317 -3.08 -6.33 -17.67
C MET A 317 -2.96 -5.00 -16.96
N SER A 318 -2.70 -5.04 -15.65
CA SER A 318 -2.40 -3.86 -14.84
C SER A 318 -1.07 -4.08 -14.13
N PHE A 319 -0.28 -3.01 -13.98
CA PHE A 319 0.92 -3.08 -13.16
C PHE A 319 0.51 -3.14 -11.70
N GLY A 320 1.00 -4.16 -10.99
CA GLY A 320 0.81 -4.28 -9.56
C GLY A 320 1.76 -3.32 -8.86
N ARG A 321 2.98 -3.79 -8.60
CA ARG A 321 4.02 -3.02 -7.91
C ARG A 321 5.19 -2.73 -8.83
N SER A 322 5.85 -1.62 -8.58
CA SER A 322 7.12 -1.22 -9.17
C SER A 322 8.20 -1.11 -8.09
N MET A 323 9.44 -1.18 -8.52
CA MET A 323 10.62 -0.86 -7.72
C MET A 323 11.37 0.31 -8.33
N ALA A 324 11.83 1.23 -7.49
CA ALA A 324 12.63 2.38 -7.88
C ALA A 324 13.82 2.57 -6.94
N LEU A 325 14.82 3.33 -7.40
CA LEU A 325 15.97 3.75 -6.60
C LEU A 325 15.84 5.22 -6.23
N SER A 326 16.09 5.55 -4.97
CA SER A 326 16.19 6.94 -4.55
C SER A 326 17.35 7.62 -5.26
N LYS A 327 17.08 8.80 -5.83
CA LYS A 327 18.10 9.63 -6.48
C LYS A 327 19.17 10.06 -5.50
N ALA A 328 18.80 10.41 -4.27
CA ALA A 328 19.73 10.82 -3.22
C ALA A 328 20.67 9.67 -2.84
N SER A 329 20.15 8.45 -2.67
CA SER A 329 20.98 7.26 -2.39
C SER A 329 21.94 6.93 -3.52
N MET A 330 21.60 7.28 -4.75
CA MET A 330 22.45 7.10 -5.93
C MET A 330 23.54 8.15 -6.08
N GLU A 331 23.53 9.20 -5.26
CA GLU A 331 24.65 10.17 -5.14
C GLU A 331 25.73 9.68 -4.18
N ASP A 332 25.43 8.72 -3.29
CA ASP A 332 26.40 8.06 -2.42
C ASP A 332 27.25 7.05 -3.21
N PRO A 333 28.56 7.31 -3.41
CA PRO A 333 29.43 6.40 -4.15
C PRO A 333 29.59 5.03 -3.48
N GLY A 334 29.42 4.95 -2.16
CA GLY A 334 29.49 3.73 -1.37
C GLY A 334 28.28 2.81 -1.56
N LYS A 335 27.10 3.38 -1.83
CA LYS A 335 25.86 2.62 -2.07
C LYS A 335 25.57 2.39 -3.55
N LYS A 336 25.87 3.36 -4.42
CA LYS A 336 25.44 3.35 -5.83
C LYS A 336 25.70 2.01 -6.54
N LYS A 337 26.92 1.48 -6.42
CA LYS A 337 27.28 0.22 -7.08
C LYS A 337 26.47 -0.96 -6.53
N ILE A 338 26.33 -1.03 -5.20
CA ILE A 338 25.57 -2.09 -4.52
C ILE A 338 24.10 -2.04 -4.93
N LEU A 339 23.51 -0.85 -4.98
CA LEU A 339 22.10 -0.66 -5.40
C LEU A 339 21.86 -1.12 -6.84
N LEU A 340 22.75 -0.76 -7.77
CA LEU A 340 22.67 -1.24 -9.16
C LEU A 340 22.87 -2.75 -9.26
N ASP A 341 23.80 -3.32 -8.50
CA ASP A 341 24.05 -4.77 -8.47
C ASP A 341 22.82 -5.52 -7.89
N ILE A 342 22.16 -4.98 -6.86
CA ILE A 342 20.87 -5.50 -6.32
C ILE A 342 19.77 -5.41 -7.39
N PHE A 343 19.60 -4.28 -8.07
CA PHE A 343 18.60 -4.15 -9.15
C PHE A 343 18.87 -5.12 -10.31
N ALA A 344 20.14 -5.33 -10.66
CA ALA A 344 20.54 -6.31 -11.65
C ALA A 344 20.21 -7.74 -11.21
N PHE A 345 20.37 -8.08 -9.93
CA PHE A 345 19.98 -9.37 -9.35
C PHE A 345 18.47 -9.56 -9.31
N LEU A 346 17.71 -8.57 -8.83
CA LEU A 346 16.24 -8.58 -8.81
C LEU A 346 15.66 -8.72 -10.22
N SER A 347 16.39 -8.28 -11.24
CA SER A 347 16.07 -8.45 -12.67
C SER A 347 16.54 -9.79 -13.26
N THR A 348 16.67 -10.85 -12.46
CA THR A 348 16.96 -12.24 -12.89
C THR A 348 15.82 -13.17 -12.50
N ASN A 349 15.76 -14.39 -13.05
CA ASN A 349 14.73 -15.36 -12.64
C ASN A 349 14.75 -15.66 -11.13
N LYS A 350 15.94 -15.74 -10.51
CA LYS A 350 16.09 -15.97 -9.07
C LYS A 350 15.58 -14.78 -8.24
N GLY A 351 15.92 -13.56 -8.66
CA GLY A 351 15.43 -12.34 -8.01
C GLY A 351 13.91 -12.16 -8.17
N GLN A 352 13.39 -12.44 -9.37
CA GLN A 352 11.95 -12.39 -9.65
C GLN A 352 11.17 -13.44 -8.86
N GLN A 353 11.72 -14.63 -8.64
CA GLN A 353 11.09 -15.64 -7.77
C GLN A 353 10.90 -15.09 -6.35
N ALA A 354 11.93 -14.46 -5.77
CA ALA A 354 11.81 -13.85 -4.44
C ALA A 354 10.79 -12.69 -4.41
N LEU A 355 10.75 -11.88 -5.48
CA LEU A 355 9.76 -10.80 -5.62
C LEU A 355 8.33 -11.31 -5.82
N GLN A 356 8.14 -12.47 -6.46
CA GLN A 356 6.81 -13.07 -6.66
C GLN A 356 6.25 -13.72 -5.39
N GLU A 357 7.12 -14.15 -4.47
CA GLU A 357 6.71 -14.51 -3.10
C GLU A 357 6.22 -13.29 -2.31
N LEU A 358 6.68 -12.09 -2.68
CA LEU A 358 6.24 -10.82 -2.09
C LEU A 358 4.94 -10.32 -2.70
N TYR A 359 4.88 -10.29 -4.04
CA TYR A 359 3.75 -9.77 -4.81
C TYR A 359 3.37 -10.76 -5.91
N SER A 360 2.23 -11.42 -5.73
CA SER A 360 1.67 -12.37 -6.71
C SER A 360 1.40 -11.70 -8.05
N GLY A 361 1.78 -12.35 -9.16
CA GLY A 361 1.49 -11.88 -10.51
C GLY A 361 2.55 -12.30 -11.52
N LEU A 362 2.42 -11.77 -12.73
CA LEU A 362 3.35 -12.06 -13.82
C LEU A 362 4.57 -11.16 -13.74
N SER A 363 5.75 -11.77 -13.90
CA SER A 363 6.98 -11.01 -14.08
C SER A 363 7.00 -10.34 -15.45
N SER A 364 7.54 -9.12 -15.50
CA SER A 364 7.84 -8.42 -16.74
C SER A 364 9.26 -8.70 -17.27
N VAL A 365 10.04 -9.53 -16.57
CA VAL A 365 11.34 -10.04 -17.06
C VAL A 365 11.09 -11.14 -18.08
N LYS A 366 11.57 -10.95 -19.33
CA LYS A 366 11.32 -11.84 -20.48
C LYS A 366 11.58 -13.32 -20.17
N SER A 367 12.69 -13.62 -19.49
CA SER A 367 13.08 -15.00 -19.16
C SER A 367 12.26 -15.63 -18.04
N ALA A 368 11.68 -14.83 -17.15
CA ALA A 368 10.76 -15.32 -16.12
C ALA A 368 9.38 -15.53 -16.74
N GLN A 369 8.91 -14.60 -17.56
CA GLN A 369 7.65 -14.69 -18.27
C GLN A 369 7.62 -15.82 -19.31
N ALA A 370 8.76 -16.18 -19.93
CA ALA A 370 8.81 -17.32 -20.86
C ALA A 370 8.54 -18.68 -20.19
N ASN A 371 8.51 -18.75 -18.86
CA ASN A 371 8.26 -19.96 -18.08
C ASN A 371 6.97 -19.80 -17.25
N LEU A 372 5.87 -19.38 -17.90
CA LEU A 372 4.56 -19.35 -17.23
C LEU A 372 4.12 -20.77 -16.85
N ARG A 373 3.31 -20.85 -15.80
CA ARG A 373 2.68 -22.12 -15.38
C ARG A 373 1.71 -22.61 -16.47
N GLU A 374 1.49 -23.92 -16.55
CA GLU A 374 0.63 -24.53 -17.58
C GLU A 374 -0.81 -23.99 -17.51
N GLU A 375 -1.29 -23.68 -16.32
CA GLU A 375 -2.61 -23.09 -16.07
C GLU A 375 -2.76 -21.69 -16.69
N PHE A 376 -1.66 -21.03 -17.05
CA PHE A 376 -1.61 -19.71 -17.69
C PHE A 376 -1.50 -19.81 -19.23
N TRP A 377 -1.86 -20.95 -19.84
CA TRP A 377 -1.75 -21.15 -21.28
C TRP A 377 -2.42 -20.05 -22.13
N ASP A 378 -3.62 -19.58 -21.74
CA ASP A 378 -4.34 -18.56 -22.51
C ASP A 378 -3.75 -17.16 -22.27
N VAL A 379 -3.16 -16.93 -21.10
CA VAL A 379 -2.36 -15.72 -20.83
C VAL A 379 -1.14 -15.69 -21.75
N GLN A 380 -0.44 -16.83 -21.87
CA GLN A 380 0.69 -16.96 -22.80
C GLN A 380 0.24 -16.74 -24.24
N ALA A 381 -0.87 -17.34 -24.67
CA ALA A 381 -1.43 -17.15 -26.00
C ALA A 381 -1.77 -15.68 -26.28
N CYS A 382 -2.44 -14.98 -25.34
CA CYS A 382 -2.74 -13.56 -25.49
C CYS A 382 -1.47 -12.70 -25.56
N LEU A 383 -0.45 -12.99 -24.73
CA LEU A 383 0.84 -12.29 -24.78
C LEU A 383 1.54 -12.46 -26.13
N GLU A 384 1.62 -13.70 -26.64
CA GLU A 384 2.28 -14.04 -27.90
C GLU A 384 1.59 -13.39 -29.12
N ASN A 385 0.27 -13.21 -29.05
CA ASN A 385 -0.54 -12.60 -30.10
C ASN A 385 -0.73 -11.07 -29.92
N GLY A 386 -0.16 -10.46 -28.88
CA GLY A 386 -0.33 -9.03 -28.59
C GLY A 386 -1.76 -8.64 -28.19
N GLN A 387 -2.52 -9.58 -27.62
CA GLN A 387 -3.92 -9.44 -27.18
C GLN A 387 -4.02 -9.07 -25.69
N ILE A 388 -3.07 -8.25 -25.22
CA ILE A 388 -3.06 -7.69 -23.88
C ILE A 388 -3.27 -6.19 -24.01
N PHE A 389 -4.15 -5.63 -23.19
CA PHE A 389 -4.35 -4.20 -23.10
C PHE A 389 -4.17 -3.69 -21.68
N PHE A 390 -3.80 -2.42 -21.57
CA PHE A 390 -3.74 -1.67 -20.33
C PHE A 390 -4.82 -0.60 -20.39
N ALA A 391 -5.44 -0.33 -19.26
CA ALA A 391 -6.45 0.71 -19.11
C ALA A 391 -6.46 1.20 -17.67
N ASP A 392 -6.50 2.51 -17.48
CA ASP A 392 -6.73 3.13 -16.18
C ASP A 392 -8.20 2.92 -15.75
N SER A 393 -8.52 3.10 -14.46
CA SER A 393 -9.88 2.83 -13.95
C SER A 393 -10.85 3.95 -14.33
N ILE A 394 -12.10 3.57 -14.61
CA ILE A 394 -13.17 4.50 -15.03
C ILE A 394 -13.80 5.19 -13.81
N GLY A 395 -13.99 4.46 -12.71
CA GLY A 395 -14.68 5.00 -11.54
C GLY A 395 -14.60 4.13 -10.29
N ASN A 396 -15.24 4.57 -9.23
CA ASN A 396 -15.26 3.92 -7.91
C ASN A 396 -16.65 3.36 -7.57
N ASP A 397 -16.91 3.08 -6.29
CA ASP A 397 -18.22 2.58 -5.82
C ASP A 397 -19.41 3.44 -6.26
N LEU A 398 -19.22 4.76 -6.44
CA LEU A 398 -20.26 5.64 -6.96
C LEU A 398 -20.58 5.34 -8.43
N HIS A 399 -19.57 5.01 -9.24
CA HIS A 399 -19.77 4.61 -10.63
C HIS A 399 -20.57 3.31 -10.71
N ASN A 400 -20.28 2.35 -9.83
CA ASN A 400 -21.05 1.10 -9.75
C ASN A 400 -22.55 1.36 -9.46
N GLN A 401 -22.87 2.36 -8.63
CA GLN A 401 -24.26 2.77 -8.37
C GLN A 401 -24.93 3.43 -9.59
N THR A 402 -24.22 4.31 -10.30
CA THR A 402 -24.71 4.92 -11.55
C THR A 402 -24.95 3.86 -12.62
N MET A 403 -24.03 2.90 -12.75
CA MET A 403 -24.18 1.73 -13.62
C MET A 403 -25.39 0.89 -13.24
N LYS A 404 -25.59 0.59 -11.95
CA LYS A 404 -26.76 -0.17 -11.49
C LYS A 404 -28.08 0.47 -11.95
N LYS A 405 -28.23 1.80 -11.79
CA LYS A 405 -29.42 2.53 -12.27
C LYS A 405 -29.61 2.43 -13.78
N TYR A 406 -28.52 2.51 -14.55
CA TYR A 406 -28.58 2.32 -16.01
C TYR A 406 -29.06 0.91 -16.38
N LEU A 407 -28.59 -0.12 -15.67
CA LEU A 407 -28.99 -1.49 -15.92
C LEU A 407 -30.46 -1.75 -15.56
N GLU A 408 -30.96 -1.09 -14.51
CA GLU A 408 -32.36 -1.12 -14.07
C GLU A 408 -33.30 -0.22 -14.90
N ASP A 409 -32.81 0.37 -16.00
CA ASP A 409 -33.53 1.30 -16.89
C ASP A 409 -33.97 2.61 -16.23
N ASP A 410 -33.42 2.95 -15.06
CA ASP A 410 -33.63 4.24 -14.38
C ASP A 410 -32.85 5.39 -15.06
N LEU A 411 -31.79 5.06 -15.80
CA LEU A 411 -31.03 5.99 -16.62
C LEU A 411 -31.01 5.54 -18.09
N THR A 412 -31.10 6.49 -19.00
CA THR A 412 -30.79 6.27 -20.43
C THR A 412 -29.27 6.24 -20.66
N LEU A 413 -28.82 5.74 -21.82
CA LEU A 413 -27.41 5.76 -22.20
C LEU A 413 -26.82 7.19 -22.21
N GLU A 414 -27.59 8.18 -22.65
CA GLU A 414 -27.13 9.58 -22.63
C GLU A 414 -26.95 10.10 -21.19
N GLN A 415 -27.83 9.68 -20.27
CA GLN A 415 -27.76 10.09 -18.86
C GLN A 415 -26.62 9.39 -18.11
N VAL A 416 -26.41 8.09 -18.32
CA VAL A 416 -25.31 7.37 -17.65
C VAL A 416 -23.95 7.92 -18.09
N ILE A 417 -23.76 8.23 -19.38
CA ILE A 417 -22.55 8.89 -19.90
C ILE A 417 -22.33 10.24 -19.20
N ALA A 418 -23.39 11.07 -19.11
CA ALA A 418 -23.28 12.38 -18.47
C ALA A 418 -22.98 12.29 -16.96
N GLU A 419 -23.56 11.31 -16.26
CA GLU A 419 -23.26 11.07 -14.84
C GLU A 419 -21.84 10.55 -14.62
N THR A 420 -21.35 9.66 -15.50
CA THR A 420 -19.96 9.17 -15.48
C THR A 420 -18.96 10.30 -15.72
N ASP A 421 -19.18 11.16 -16.72
CA ASP A 421 -18.33 12.35 -16.96
C ASP A 421 -18.27 13.28 -15.74
N ALA A 422 -19.44 13.62 -15.19
CA ALA A 422 -19.54 14.52 -14.03
C ALA A 422 -18.92 13.93 -12.76
N MET A 423 -18.80 12.61 -12.66
CA MET A 423 -18.14 11.93 -11.55
C MET A 423 -16.63 12.08 -11.65
N THR A 424 -16.06 11.81 -12.82
CA THR A 424 -14.62 11.88 -13.02
C THR A 424 -14.09 13.30 -12.86
N GLU A 425 -14.82 14.31 -13.35
CA GLU A 425 -14.50 15.73 -13.08
C GLU A 425 -14.43 16.05 -11.59
N LYS A 426 -15.39 15.58 -10.78
CA LYS A 426 -15.41 15.81 -9.32
C LYS A 426 -14.29 15.11 -8.58
N ILE A 427 -13.91 13.90 -9.00
CA ILE A 427 -12.77 13.18 -8.42
C ILE A 427 -11.50 14.00 -8.65
N THR A 428 -11.32 14.56 -9.85
CA THR A 428 -10.18 15.43 -10.17
C THR A 428 -10.20 16.75 -9.40
N ASP A 429 -11.37 17.40 -9.28
CA ASP A 429 -11.54 18.69 -8.56
C ASP A 429 -11.36 18.57 -7.03
N SER A 430 -11.62 17.39 -6.44
CA SER A 430 -11.47 17.16 -5.00
C SER A 430 -10.02 17.19 -4.49
N ARG A 431 -9.04 17.38 -5.39
CA ARG A 431 -7.62 17.52 -5.09
C ARG A 431 -7.21 18.97 -4.72
N GLU A 432 -8.11 19.75 -4.13
CA GLU A 432 -7.69 21.02 -3.53
C GLU A 432 -6.74 20.74 -2.34
N PRO A 433 -5.64 21.50 -2.17
CA PRO A 433 -4.73 21.32 -1.05
C PRO A 433 -5.48 21.41 0.27
N GLU A 434 -5.26 20.48 1.20
CA GLU A 434 -5.84 20.57 2.55
C GLU A 434 -5.47 21.92 3.18
N GLU A 435 -6.46 22.69 3.63
CA GLU A 435 -6.19 23.90 4.42
C GLU A 435 -5.40 23.51 5.68
N SER A 436 -4.30 24.22 5.92
CA SER A 436 -3.46 24.01 7.10
C SER A 436 -4.29 24.09 8.39
N VAL A 437 -4.14 23.09 9.25
CA VAL A 437 -4.86 23.03 10.54
C VAL A 437 -4.03 23.54 11.71
N GLY A 438 -2.77 23.91 11.46
CA GLY A 438 -1.80 24.42 12.41
C GLY A 438 -0.39 24.31 11.86
N THR A 439 0.62 24.57 12.69
CA THR A 439 2.03 24.58 12.27
C THR A 439 2.86 23.69 13.19
N ALA A 440 3.71 22.83 12.62
CA ALA A 440 4.78 22.16 13.37
C ALA A 440 6.04 23.02 13.34
N GLU A 441 6.55 23.41 14.51
CA GLU A 441 7.75 24.25 14.66
C GLU A 441 9.02 23.54 14.19
N GLU A 442 9.06 22.23 14.32
CA GLU A 442 10.13 21.35 13.89
C GLU A 442 9.55 20.00 13.48
N GLU A 443 10.32 19.21 12.72
CA GLU A 443 9.92 17.86 12.32
C GLU A 443 9.84 16.93 13.54
N PHE A 444 8.81 16.09 13.56
CA PHE A 444 8.66 15.01 14.54
C PHE A 444 9.17 13.71 13.93
N THR A 445 9.68 12.81 14.76
CA THR A 445 9.77 11.39 14.39
C THR A 445 8.38 10.74 14.37
N ILE A 446 8.25 9.53 13.83
CA ILE A 446 6.98 8.77 13.90
C ILE A 446 6.69 8.47 15.37
N LEU A 447 7.70 8.15 16.17
CA LEU A 447 7.52 7.86 17.59
C LEU A 447 7.09 9.09 18.39
N GLU A 448 7.72 10.25 18.17
CA GLU A 448 7.31 11.52 18.77
C GLU A 448 5.87 11.90 18.39
N THR A 449 5.51 11.63 17.13
CA THR A 449 4.14 11.82 16.64
C THR A 449 3.17 10.87 17.34
N SER A 450 3.53 9.60 17.52
CA SER A 450 2.73 8.64 18.27
C SER A 450 2.56 9.05 19.74
N PHE A 451 3.58 9.66 20.37
CA PHE A 451 3.44 10.26 21.70
C PHE A 451 2.49 11.46 21.73
N PHE A 452 2.54 12.32 20.71
CA PHE A 452 1.58 13.42 20.56
C PHE A 452 0.14 12.89 20.44
N ILE A 453 -0.09 11.82 19.67
CA ILE A 453 -1.40 11.18 19.54
C ILE A 453 -1.85 10.60 20.90
N ALA A 454 -0.97 9.90 21.61
CA ALA A 454 -1.28 9.38 22.95
C ALA A 454 -1.64 10.50 23.95
N ASP A 455 -0.97 11.66 23.88
CA ASP A 455 -1.31 12.83 24.68
C ASP A 455 -2.69 13.39 24.33
N ALA A 456 -3.03 13.46 23.04
CA ALA A 456 -4.36 13.86 22.57
C ALA A 456 -5.45 12.90 23.06
N MET A 457 -5.23 11.58 22.95
CA MET A 457 -6.14 10.55 23.43
C MET A 457 -6.38 10.68 24.94
N ARG A 458 -5.31 10.85 25.73
CA ARG A 458 -5.40 10.99 27.18
C ARG A 458 -6.12 12.27 27.59
N SER A 459 -5.81 13.39 26.92
CA SER A 459 -6.44 14.69 27.15
C SER A 459 -7.94 14.67 26.85
N ALA A 460 -8.33 14.06 25.72
CA ALA A 460 -9.73 14.00 25.29
C ALA A 460 -10.59 13.10 26.18
N THR A 461 -10.03 12.01 26.69
CA THR A 461 -10.78 11.01 27.49
C THR A 461 -10.68 11.22 29.00
N GLY A 462 -9.64 11.90 29.47
CA GLY A 462 -9.34 12.05 30.91
C GLY A 462 -8.80 10.78 31.57
N ALA A 463 -8.39 9.76 30.81
CA ALA A 463 -7.82 8.52 31.33
C ALA A 463 -6.48 8.75 32.06
N GLU A 464 -6.12 7.85 32.97
CA GLU A 464 -4.81 7.87 33.65
C GLU A 464 -3.68 7.66 32.65
N ILE A 465 -3.87 6.78 31.67
CA ILE A 465 -2.89 6.36 30.66
C ILE A 465 -3.56 6.37 29.28
N ALA A 466 -2.78 6.60 28.21
CA ALA A 466 -3.20 6.30 26.85
C ALA A 466 -2.11 5.52 26.11
N LEU A 467 -2.50 4.60 25.23
CA LEU A 467 -1.61 3.71 24.49
C LEU A 467 -1.99 3.67 23.01
N ILE A 468 -1.00 3.81 22.12
CA ILE A 468 -1.15 3.61 20.68
C ILE A 468 0.02 2.78 20.13
N PRO A 469 -0.21 1.72 19.34
CA PRO A 469 0.87 0.94 18.73
C PRO A 469 1.76 1.81 17.82
N HIS A 470 3.08 1.63 17.90
CA HIS A 470 4.06 2.33 17.05
C HIS A 470 4.47 1.48 15.84
N CYS A 471 4.31 2.01 14.62
CA CYS A 471 4.69 1.36 13.36
C CYS A 471 4.14 -0.07 13.17
N THR A 472 2.87 -0.30 13.54
CA THR A 472 2.19 -1.59 13.30
C THR A 472 1.14 -1.46 12.22
N TYR A 473 1.08 -2.43 11.32
CA TYR A 473 0.16 -2.41 10.17
C TYR A 473 -1.31 -2.22 10.56
N TYR A 474 -1.73 -2.86 11.65
CA TYR A 474 -3.06 -2.68 12.24
C TYR A 474 -2.98 -1.74 13.45
N ASN A 475 -3.90 -0.78 13.51
CA ASN A 475 -4.16 0.16 14.60
C ASN A 475 -2.99 1.07 15.03
N GLY A 476 -1.84 0.97 14.36
CA GLY A 476 -0.63 1.73 14.68
C GLY A 476 -0.43 2.96 13.82
N ASN A 477 0.34 3.90 14.35
CA ASN A 477 0.73 5.11 13.63
C ASN A 477 2.04 4.88 12.84
N PHE A 478 2.02 5.25 11.56
CA PHE A 478 3.21 5.36 10.69
C PHE A 478 3.49 6.81 10.27
N ALA A 479 2.64 7.75 10.64
CA ALA A 479 2.74 9.13 10.22
C ALA A 479 3.68 9.93 11.13
N LYS A 480 4.30 10.94 10.53
CA LYS A 480 5.03 11.98 11.24
C LYS A 480 4.60 13.36 10.80
N PHE A 481 4.72 14.35 11.69
CA PHE A 481 4.60 15.76 11.32
C PHE A 481 5.91 16.27 10.69
N TYR A 482 5.80 16.94 9.54
CA TYR A 482 6.91 17.69 8.95
C TYR A 482 6.90 19.12 9.45
N GLU A 483 8.09 19.74 9.54
CA GLU A 483 8.22 21.16 9.86
C GLU A 483 7.40 22.03 8.88
N GLY A 484 6.67 23.00 9.43
CA GLY A 484 5.81 23.91 8.67
C GLY A 484 4.32 23.62 8.81
N ASP A 485 3.55 23.96 7.78
CA ASP A 485 2.08 23.84 7.79
C ASP A 485 1.62 22.38 7.82
N VAL A 486 0.71 22.07 8.74
CA VAL A 486 0.15 20.71 8.91
C VAL A 486 -1.03 20.53 7.96
N THR A 487 -0.78 19.79 6.88
CA THR A 487 -1.67 19.64 5.71
C THR A 487 -1.81 18.20 5.19
N MET A 488 -1.23 17.21 5.87
CA MET A 488 -1.26 15.80 5.44
C MET A 488 -2.02 14.93 6.45
N LEU A 489 -3.23 15.35 6.81
CA LEU A 489 -3.97 14.73 7.91
C LEU A 489 -4.46 13.31 7.57
N TYR A 490 -4.66 13.02 6.29
CA TYR A 490 -5.01 11.69 5.80
C TYR A 490 -4.04 10.58 6.27
N ARG A 491 -2.79 10.92 6.59
CA ARG A 491 -1.77 9.96 7.05
C ARG A 491 -2.03 9.43 8.47
N PHE A 492 -2.84 10.13 9.26
CA PHE A 492 -3.20 9.71 10.61
C PHE A 492 -4.34 8.68 10.64
N TYR A 493 -4.75 8.18 9.49
CA TYR A 493 -5.66 7.04 9.39
C TYR A 493 -5.02 5.78 10.02
N LEU A 494 -5.78 5.12 10.90
CA LEU A 494 -5.38 3.86 11.51
C LEU A 494 -6.10 2.71 10.80
N ARG A 495 -5.34 1.82 10.16
CA ARG A 495 -5.88 0.65 9.45
C ARG A 495 -6.40 -0.39 10.44
N GLY A 496 -7.52 -1.03 10.12
CA GLY A 496 -8.09 -2.12 10.91
C GLY A 496 -9.15 -1.70 11.92
N LEU A 497 -9.48 -0.41 11.99
CA LEU A 497 -10.64 0.11 12.69
C LEU A 497 -11.84 0.14 11.74
N ASP A 498 -12.96 -0.45 12.16
CA ASP A 498 -14.24 -0.31 11.48
C ASP A 498 -14.94 1.01 11.84
N ASP A 499 -16.04 1.35 11.15
CA ASP A 499 -16.80 2.60 11.38
C ASP A 499 -17.36 2.74 12.82
N GLU A 500 -17.38 1.65 13.59
CA GLU A 500 -17.85 1.61 14.99
C GLU A 500 -16.70 1.50 16.02
N ASP A 501 -15.44 1.43 15.54
CA ASP A 501 -14.25 1.27 16.38
C ASP A 501 -13.72 2.62 16.85
N TYR A 502 -14.36 3.17 17.89
CA TYR A 502 -14.01 4.45 18.47
C TYR A 502 -12.92 4.38 19.55
N LEU A 503 -12.33 5.53 19.86
CA LEU A 503 -11.47 5.68 21.02
C LEU A 503 -12.24 5.24 22.27
N THR A 504 -11.64 4.36 23.05
CA THR A 504 -12.31 3.69 24.17
C THR A 504 -11.43 3.76 25.41
N THR A 505 -12.04 3.99 26.57
CA THR A 505 -11.37 3.88 27.87
C THR A 505 -11.67 2.51 28.48
N TYR A 506 -10.62 1.80 28.82
CA TYR A 506 -10.63 0.50 29.45
C TYR A 506 -10.17 0.58 30.90
N GLU A 507 -10.56 -0.41 31.69
CA GLU A 507 -9.97 -0.70 32.97
C GLU A 507 -9.00 -1.88 32.81
N ILE A 508 -7.73 -1.68 33.15
CA ILE A 508 -6.65 -2.68 33.04
C ILE A 508 -5.97 -2.83 34.40
N ARG A 509 -5.66 -4.06 34.83
CA ARG A 509 -4.92 -4.29 36.08
C ARG A 509 -3.45 -4.01 35.87
N GLY A 510 -2.73 -3.57 36.90
CA GLY A 510 -1.31 -3.26 36.79
C GLY A 510 -0.44 -4.41 36.26
N ALA A 511 -0.75 -5.65 36.64
CA ALA A 511 -0.05 -6.83 36.11
C ALA A 511 -0.29 -7.00 34.59
N ASP A 512 -1.53 -6.83 34.15
CA ASP A 512 -1.92 -6.97 32.74
C ASP A 512 -1.37 -5.80 31.90
N LEU A 513 -1.29 -4.59 32.46
CA LEU A 513 -0.65 -3.43 31.82
C LEU A 513 0.85 -3.65 31.58
N LYS A 514 1.57 -4.21 32.57
CA LYS A 514 2.99 -4.57 32.42
C LYS A 514 3.16 -5.63 31.33
N ALA A 515 2.34 -6.68 31.39
CA ALA A 515 2.36 -7.75 30.39
C ALA A 515 2.02 -7.25 28.98
N LEU A 516 1.05 -6.34 28.83
CA LEU A 516 0.71 -5.72 27.55
C LEU A 516 1.88 -4.95 26.93
N LEU A 517 2.65 -4.21 27.74
CA LEU A 517 3.75 -3.38 27.25
C LEU A 517 5.02 -4.19 26.93
N GLU A 518 5.16 -5.38 27.49
CA GLU A 518 6.25 -6.31 27.22
C GLU A 518 5.91 -7.30 26.09
N HIS A 519 4.67 -7.81 26.10
CA HIS A 519 4.13 -8.81 25.17
C HIS A 519 2.86 -8.29 24.47
N PRO A 520 2.98 -7.33 23.57
CA PRO A 520 1.83 -6.72 22.93
C PRO A 520 1.18 -7.69 21.95
N MET A 521 -0.16 -7.76 21.95
CA MET A 521 -0.93 -8.62 21.05
C MET A 521 -1.90 -7.81 20.20
N ILE A 522 -1.95 -8.12 18.90
CA ILE A 522 -2.92 -7.58 17.93
C ILE A 522 -3.47 -8.74 17.09
N ASN A 523 -4.78 -8.78 16.86
CA ASN A 523 -5.46 -9.83 16.09
C ASN A 523 -5.14 -11.26 16.57
N GLY A 524 -5.01 -11.45 17.89
CA GLY A 524 -4.71 -12.75 18.50
C GLY A 524 -3.28 -13.25 18.34
N GLY A 525 -2.37 -12.43 17.80
CA GLY A 525 -0.95 -12.73 17.69
C GLY A 525 -0.09 -11.74 18.47
N GLU A 526 0.95 -12.23 19.14
CA GLU A 526 1.99 -11.38 19.72
C GLU A 526 2.78 -10.69 18.61
N ILE A 527 3.03 -9.39 18.79
CA ILE A 527 3.77 -8.56 17.86
C ILE A 527 5.04 -8.01 18.52
N ASN A 528 6.05 -7.69 17.72
CA ASN A 528 7.26 -7.03 18.21
C ASN A 528 7.18 -5.52 17.96
N ALA A 529 6.38 -4.82 18.76
CA ALA A 529 6.22 -3.38 18.65
C ALA A 529 6.00 -2.73 20.01
N MET A 530 6.54 -1.55 20.23
CA MET A 530 6.26 -0.74 21.40
C MET A 530 4.92 -0.03 21.25
N TYR A 531 4.18 0.13 22.34
CA TYR A 531 3.13 1.15 22.41
C TYR A 531 3.75 2.51 22.74
N ALA A 532 3.51 3.52 21.93
CA ALA A 532 3.67 4.90 22.38
C ALA A 532 2.61 5.20 23.44
N PHE A 533 2.98 5.99 24.45
CA PHE A 533 2.19 6.14 25.66
C PHE A 533 2.13 7.57 26.19
N SER A 534 1.07 7.85 26.94
CA SER A 534 0.94 9.01 27.82
C SER A 534 0.58 8.57 29.24
N GLY A 535 1.11 9.24 30.26
CA GLY A 535 0.88 8.88 31.67
C GLY A 535 1.86 7.86 32.27
N LEU A 536 2.86 7.40 31.50
CA LEU A 536 3.89 6.45 31.91
C LEU A 536 5.31 7.00 31.70
N THR A 537 6.30 6.30 32.26
CA THR A 537 7.72 6.49 31.94
C THR A 537 8.37 5.13 31.73
N MET A 538 9.19 4.98 30.69
CA MET A 538 9.79 3.71 30.30
C MET A 538 11.27 3.82 29.92
N GLU A 539 12.07 2.86 30.38
CA GLU A 539 13.38 2.54 29.78
C GLU A 539 13.20 1.30 28.91
N TYR A 540 13.50 1.40 27.62
CA TYR A 540 13.17 0.39 26.62
C TYR A 540 14.38 0.03 25.75
N ALA A 541 14.56 -1.26 25.48
CA ALA A 541 15.63 -1.78 24.64
C ALA A 541 15.06 -2.57 23.46
N PRO A 542 14.85 -1.94 22.29
CA PRO A 542 14.14 -2.55 21.16
C PRO A 542 14.84 -3.78 20.58
N TRP A 543 16.14 -3.94 20.81
CA TRP A 543 16.97 -5.02 20.26
C TRP A 543 17.22 -6.18 21.22
N ARG A 544 16.71 -6.09 22.46
CA ARG A 544 16.75 -7.21 23.39
C ARG A 544 15.62 -8.19 23.10
N ASP A 545 15.78 -9.39 23.64
CA ASP A 545 14.71 -10.39 23.66
C ASP A 545 13.42 -9.78 24.24
N GLN A 546 12.27 -10.14 23.67
CA GLN A 546 10.98 -9.54 24.03
C GLN A 546 10.66 -9.65 25.52
N ASN A 547 11.10 -10.72 26.20
CA ASN A 547 10.92 -10.88 27.65
C ASN A 547 11.84 -9.97 28.50
N ASN A 548 12.63 -9.09 27.86
CA ASN A 548 13.63 -8.25 28.51
C ASN A 548 13.79 -6.88 27.85
N ASN A 549 12.88 -6.51 26.92
CA ASN A 549 12.95 -5.26 26.18
C ASN A 549 12.44 -4.08 27.03
N VAL A 550 11.49 -4.29 27.94
CA VAL A 550 11.06 -3.31 28.94
C VAL A 550 12.00 -3.39 30.15
N ILE A 551 12.98 -2.48 30.21
CA ILE A 551 13.97 -2.44 31.30
C ILE A 551 13.35 -1.91 32.59
N LYS A 552 12.53 -0.86 32.46
CA LYS A 552 11.89 -0.20 33.59
C LYS A 552 10.60 0.46 33.13
N LEU A 553 9.55 0.33 33.95
CA LEU A 553 8.25 0.93 33.69
C LEU A 553 7.65 1.50 34.99
N THR A 554 7.26 2.77 34.96
CA THR A 554 6.61 3.47 36.08
C THR A 554 5.47 4.34 35.59
N LEU A 555 4.62 4.82 36.50
CA LEU A 555 3.73 5.94 36.21
C LEU A 555 4.55 7.21 35.94
N ALA A 556 3.93 8.22 35.32
CA ALA A 556 4.58 9.49 35.01
C ALA A 556 5.11 10.27 36.25
N ASP A 557 4.58 9.99 37.44
CA ASP A 557 5.08 10.56 38.70
C ASP A 557 6.25 9.76 39.32
N GLY A 558 6.71 8.71 38.64
CA GLY A 558 7.78 7.82 39.05
C GLY A 558 7.36 6.72 40.03
N SER A 559 6.08 6.64 40.40
CA SER A 559 5.57 5.56 41.26
C SER A 559 5.46 4.24 40.50
N GLU A 560 5.58 3.14 41.26
CA GLU A 560 5.46 1.79 40.72
C GLU A 560 4.03 1.48 40.28
N ILE A 561 3.89 0.73 39.18
CA ILE A 561 2.60 0.18 38.77
C ILE A 561 2.28 -1.01 39.68
N ALA A 562 1.29 -0.86 40.55
CA ALA A 562 0.89 -1.91 41.49
C ALA A 562 0.03 -2.97 40.78
N ASP A 563 0.42 -4.25 40.90
CA ASP A 563 -0.17 -5.36 40.15
C ASP A 563 -1.69 -5.53 40.37
N ASP A 564 -2.16 -5.23 41.57
CA ASP A 564 -3.57 -5.36 41.97
C ASP A 564 -4.39 -4.09 41.75
N LYS A 565 -3.75 -2.94 41.50
CA LYS A 565 -4.43 -1.69 41.18
C LYS A 565 -5.00 -1.75 39.76
N ARG A 566 -6.15 -1.12 39.58
CA ARG A 566 -6.78 -0.89 38.28
C ARG A 566 -6.46 0.51 37.78
N TYR A 567 -6.18 0.62 36.50
CA TYR A 567 -5.83 1.85 35.82
C TYR A 567 -6.80 2.07 34.66
N THR A 568 -7.17 3.34 34.45
CA THR A 568 -7.93 3.75 33.27
C THR A 568 -6.99 3.98 32.09
N VAL A 569 -7.20 3.24 31.00
CA VAL A 569 -6.33 3.25 29.82
C VAL A 569 -7.15 3.59 28.58
N ALA A 570 -6.82 4.69 27.90
CA ALA A 570 -7.41 5.05 26.62
C ALA A 570 -6.65 4.40 25.46
N ALA A 571 -7.36 3.70 24.58
CA ALA A 571 -6.81 3.11 23.37
C ALA A 571 -7.91 3.00 22.30
N TRP A 572 -7.54 3.00 21.03
CA TRP A 572 -8.51 2.73 19.95
C TRP A 572 -9.09 1.33 20.13
N ALA A 573 -10.36 1.11 19.76
CA ALA A 573 -10.96 -0.22 19.79
C ALA A 573 -10.08 -1.22 19.01
N THR A 574 -10.09 -2.48 19.45
CA THR A 574 -9.27 -3.59 18.91
C THR A 574 -7.74 -3.41 18.96
N SER A 575 -7.23 -2.25 19.39
CA SER A 575 -5.78 -2.04 19.52
C SER A 575 -5.17 -2.79 20.70
N ILE A 576 -5.91 -3.00 21.80
CA ILE A 576 -5.48 -3.83 22.93
C ILE A 576 -6.28 -5.13 22.92
N ASP A 577 -5.58 -6.26 23.02
CA ASP A 577 -6.21 -7.58 23.09
C ASP A 577 -7.07 -7.73 24.36
N GLU A 578 -8.23 -8.40 24.21
CA GLU A 578 -9.23 -8.54 25.27
C GLU A 578 -8.71 -9.25 26.52
N THR A 579 -7.65 -10.08 26.38
CA THR A 579 -7.05 -10.79 27.51
C THR A 579 -6.38 -9.86 28.53
N TYR A 580 -5.99 -8.65 28.13
CA TYR A 580 -5.44 -7.64 29.04
C TYR A 580 -6.52 -6.74 29.67
N ILE A 581 -7.73 -6.75 29.12
CA ILE A 581 -8.79 -5.81 29.48
C ILE A 581 -9.66 -6.42 30.59
N ALA A 582 -9.75 -5.73 31.73
CA ALA A 582 -10.63 -6.16 32.81
C ALA A 582 -12.10 -5.75 32.56
N SER A 583 -12.33 -4.57 31.99
CA SER A 583 -13.65 -4.12 31.52
C SER A 583 -13.57 -2.86 30.65
N THR A 584 -14.51 -2.69 29.73
CA THR A 584 -14.73 -1.43 29.01
C THR A 584 -15.48 -0.43 29.88
N LEU A 585 -15.00 0.82 29.96
CA LEU A 585 -15.61 1.87 30.77
C LEU A 585 -16.46 2.85 29.94
N SER A 586 -15.88 3.41 28.87
CA SER A 586 -16.51 4.42 28.02
C SER A 586 -16.04 4.30 26.58
N VAL A 587 -16.97 4.45 25.63
CA VAL A 587 -16.70 4.58 24.19
C VAL A 587 -16.96 6.03 23.79
N HIS A 588 -16.01 6.68 23.13
CA HIS A 588 -16.02 8.13 22.86
C HIS A 588 -16.29 8.41 21.37
N SER A 589 -17.47 8.00 20.89
CA SER A 589 -17.85 8.14 19.47
C SER A 589 -17.88 9.59 18.97
N GLU A 590 -18.08 10.55 19.87
CA GLU A 590 -18.12 11.98 19.57
C GLU A 590 -16.76 12.56 19.15
N LEU A 591 -15.67 11.84 19.40
CA LEU A 591 -14.31 12.25 19.02
C LEU A 591 -13.98 11.90 17.57
N GLY A 592 -14.81 11.11 16.89
CA GLY A 592 -14.57 10.64 15.53
C GLY A 592 -13.43 9.63 15.46
N ASN A 593 -12.74 9.61 14.32
CA ASN A 593 -11.59 8.74 14.08
C ASN A 593 -10.26 9.39 14.53
N ASN A 594 -9.15 8.69 14.34
CA ASN A 594 -7.84 9.22 14.75
C ASN A 594 -7.42 10.48 13.99
N THR A 595 -7.79 10.60 12.71
CA THR A 595 -7.56 11.82 11.93
C THR A 595 -8.34 12.99 12.54
N ASP A 596 -9.58 12.81 12.96
CA ASP A 596 -10.38 13.85 13.62
C ASP A 596 -9.76 14.30 14.95
N LEU A 597 -9.34 13.34 15.79
CA LEU A 597 -8.69 13.59 17.07
C LEU A 597 -7.40 14.40 16.89
N VAL A 598 -6.53 13.96 15.98
CA VAL A 598 -5.26 14.65 15.69
C VAL A 598 -5.52 16.04 15.14
N THR A 599 -6.46 16.17 14.21
CA THR A 599 -6.85 17.47 13.65
C THR A 599 -7.30 18.44 14.73
N ALA A 600 -8.17 17.99 15.65
CA ALA A 600 -8.66 18.80 16.76
C ALA A 600 -7.52 19.20 17.71
N ALA A 601 -6.60 18.28 18.03
CA ALA A 601 -5.45 18.54 18.88
C ALA A 601 -4.50 19.59 18.28
N VAL A 602 -4.18 19.47 16.99
CA VAL A 602 -3.33 20.44 16.29
C VAL A 602 -4.00 21.81 16.21
N ARG A 603 -5.29 21.87 15.85
CA ARG A 603 -6.05 23.14 15.82
C ARG A 603 -6.10 23.82 17.18
N HIS A 604 -6.26 23.04 18.25
CA HIS A 604 -6.30 23.56 19.61
C HIS A 604 -4.95 24.15 20.04
N ALA A 605 -3.84 23.48 19.70
CA ALA A 605 -2.50 23.96 19.99
C ALA A 605 -2.09 25.16 19.11
N GLY A 606 -2.53 25.18 17.85
CA GLY A 606 -2.14 26.15 16.82
C GLY A 606 -0.71 25.92 16.30
N THR A 607 0.26 25.80 17.22
CA THR A 607 1.64 25.45 16.94
C THR A 607 2.06 24.27 17.81
N ILE A 608 2.65 23.24 17.20
CA ILE A 608 3.08 22.00 17.86
C ILE A 608 4.59 21.80 17.74
N SER A 609 5.19 21.15 18.72
CA SER A 609 6.61 20.75 18.73
C SER A 609 6.73 19.38 19.44
N PRO A 610 7.75 18.57 19.13
CA PRO A 610 7.91 17.25 19.73
C PRO A 610 7.90 17.28 21.26
N PRO A 611 7.29 16.29 21.93
CA PRO A 611 7.29 16.22 23.38
C PRO A 611 8.72 15.96 23.91
N LYS A 612 9.28 16.95 24.62
CA LYS A 612 10.64 16.90 25.22
C LYS A 612 10.60 16.63 26.73
N ASP A 613 9.80 15.65 27.15
CA ASP A 613 9.57 15.34 28.57
C ASP A 613 10.34 14.12 29.09
N HIS A 614 11.15 13.50 28.23
CA HIS A 614 11.99 12.35 28.55
C HIS A 614 11.21 11.15 29.13
N ARG A 615 9.92 11.00 28.79
CA ARG A 615 9.09 9.86 29.23
C ARG A 615 9.59 8.51 28.72
N LEU A 616 10.38 8.50 27.65
CA LEU A 616 11.04 7.31 27.11
C LEU A 616 12.55 7.52 27.12
N THR A 617 13.28 6.48 27.54
CA THR A 617 14.73 6.36 27.32
C THR A 617 15.00 5.08 26.55
N ILE A 618 15.57 5.21 25.34
CA ILE A 618 15.92 4.05 24.50
C ILE A 618 17.35 3.59 24.82
N LYS A 619 17.53 2.26 24.93
CA LYS A 619 18.80 1.57 25.15
C LYS A 619 19.05 0.60 24.00
N TRP A 620 20.01 0.90 23.14
CA TRP A 620 20.32 0.07 21.97
C TRP A 620 21.29 -1.08 22.25
N ASP A 621 21.78 -1.19 23.50
CA ASP A 621 22.79 -2.16 23.96
C ASP A 621 22.24 -3.42 24.65
#